data_AF-A0AAV3Z3L4-F1
#
_entry.id   AF-A0AAV3Z3L4-F1
#
_cell.length_a   1.000
_cell.length_b   1.000
_cell.length_c   1.000
_cell.angle_alpha   90.00
_cell.angle_beta   90.00
_cell.angle_gamma   90.00
#
_symmetry.space_group_name_H-M   'P 1'
#
loop_
_entity.id
_entity.type
_entity.pdbx_description
1 polymer ?
#
loop_
_entity_poly.entity_id
_entity_poly.type
_entity_poly.pdbx_seq_one_letter_code
_entity_poly.pdbx_strand_id
1 'polypeptide(L)'
;MGLYPGPYDLFGRYVSEIFRACRLVVDTGIHAFGWDRERAINFLCGYSDFPMSQLAAEVDRYISAPGQACAYKVGEIKIRQMIEKAQNALGPLFDIREFHHQILKVGYVPLDILEVVVDDWVESVLNPTVPEPMDAIDTDRETSQYDSVRSSAPTSATATRAVIPRMMAVVSAMLSLCREERVTLFLSPFTGGLILLFLCWL
;
A
#
# COMPACT_ATOMS: atom_id res chain seq x y z
N MET A 1 -14.99 3.64 -5.37
CA MET A 1 -15.21 5.10 -5.21
C MET A 1 -15.25 5.87 -6.53
N GLY A 2 -14.65 5.40 -7.64
CA GLY A 2 -14.91 5.99 -8.97
C GLY A 2 -14.39 7.42 -9.21
N LEU A 3 -13.43 7.88 -8.40
CA LEU A 3 -12.97 9.28 -8.38
C LEU A 3 -12.15 9.73 -9.61
N TYR A 4 -11.68 8.79 -10.43
CA TYR A 4 -10.88 9.07 -11.63
C TYR A 4 -11.57 8.42 -12.84
N PRO A 5 -12.62 9.06 -13.39
CA PRO A 5 -13.42 8.47 -14.46
C PRO A 5 -12.70 8.47 -15.81
N GLY A 6 -11.78 9.42 -16.05
CA GLY A 6 -11.08 9.58 -17.32
C GLY A 6 -9.59 9.22 -17.28
N PRO A 7 -8.98 8.94 -18.45
CA PRO A 7 -7.56 8.65 -18.57
C PRO A 7 -6.66 9.83 -18.14
N TYR A 8 -7.11 11.07 -18.35
CA TYR A 8 -6.39 12.26 -17.90
C TYR A 8 -6.40 12.41 -16.37
N ASP A 9 -7.48 12.02 -15.71
CA ASP A 9 -7.56 12.07 -14.24
C ASP A 9 -6.61 11.02 -13.61
N LEU A 10 -6.51 9.84 -14.25
CA LEU A 10 -5.57 8.80 -13.86
C LEU A 10 -4.12 9.19 -14.11
N PHE A 11 -3.85 9.99 -15.13
CA PHE A 11 -2.49 10.42 -15.47
C PHE A 11 -1.81 11.12 -14.28
N GLY A 12 -2.46 12.12 -13.68
CA GLY A 12 -1.90 12.84 -12.53
C GLY A 12 -1.63 11.93 -11.32
N ARG A 13 -2.52 10.96 -11.08
CA ARG A 13 -2.32 9.93 -10.05
C ARG A 13 -1.08 9.08 -10.36
N TYR A 14 -0.93 8.60 -11.58
CA TYR A 14 0.22 7.75 -11.96
C TYR A 14 1.53 8.51 -11.94
N VAL A 15 1.57 9.77 -12.37
CA VAL A 15 2.77 10.62 -12.26
C VAL A 15 3.21 10.73 -10.80
N SER A 16 2.26 10.97 -9.89
CA SER A 16 2.54 11.05 -8.45
C SER A 16 3.00 9.72 -7.87
N GLU A 17 2.42 8.60 -8.32
CA GLU A 17 2.79 7.26 -7.87
C GLU A 17 4.18 6.83 -8.36
N ILE A 18 4.51 7.10 -9.63
CA ILE A 18 5.84 6.85 -10.20
C ILE A 18 6.89 7.65 -9.45
N PHE A 19 6.63 8.93 -9.16
CA PHE A 19 7.58 9.76 -8.43
C PHE A 19 7.86 9.22 -7.02
N ARG A 20 6.83 8.74 -6.30
CA ARG A 20 7.00 8.08 -4.99
C ARG A 20 7.71 6.73 -5.09
N ALA A 21 7.55 6.00 -6.18
CA ALA A 21 8.32 4.77 -6.42
C ALA A 21 9.81 5.10 -6.69
N CYS A 22 10.09 6.15 -7.48
CA CYS A 22 11.46 6.60 -7.74
C CYS A 22 12.18 7.01 -6.45
N ARG A 23 11.47 7.57 -5.47
CA ARG A 23 12.03 7.88 -4.15
C ARG A 23 12.65 6.68 -3.44
N LEU A 24 12.06 5.49 -3.56
CA LEU A 24 12.66 4.26 -3.01
C LEU A 24 14.01 3.97 -3.64
N VAL A 25 14.09 4.10 -4.97
CA VAL A 25 15.32 3.83 -5.74
C VAL A 25 16.40 4.85 -5.44
N VAL A 26 16.05 6.14 -5.42
CA VAL A 26 17.02 7.22 -5.23
C VAL A 26 17.56 7.25 -3.81
N ASP A 27 16.69 7.14 -2.79
CA ASP A 27 17.10 7.18 -1.38
C ASP A 27 18.01 5.98 -1.04
N THR A 28 17.63 4.76 -1.45
CA THR A 28 18.51 3.58 -1.30
C THR A 28 19.75 3.68 -2.18
N GLY A 29 19.63 4.22 -3.40
CA GLY A 29 20.73 4.48 -4.32
C GLY A 29 21.83 5.31 -3.66
N ILE A 30 21.45 6.43 -3.04
CA ILE A 30 22.37 7.35 -2.34
C ILE A 30 22.94 6.67 -1.09
N HIS A 31 22.09 6.13 -0.23
CA HIS A 31 22.50 5.75 1.14
C HIS A 31 23.03 4.32 1.28
N ALA A 32 22.70 3.41 0.35
CA ALA A 32 23.13 2.02 0.38
C ALA A 32 24.03 1.64 -0.82
N PHE A 33 23.80 2.22 -2.00
CA PHE A 33 24.52 1.85 -3.23
C PHE A 33 25.53 2.90 -3.70
N GLY A 34 25.80 3.94 -2.89
CA GLY A 34 26.84 4.93 -3.14
C GLY A 34 26.62 5.79 -4.39
N TRP A 35 25.37 6.03 -4.79
CA TRP A 35 25.07 6.95 -5.88
C TRP A 35 25.49 8.36 -5.52
N ASP A 36 26.20 9.02 -6.43
CA ASP A 36 26.42 10.45 -6.32
C ASP A 36 25.12 11.25 -6.59
N ARG A 37 25.17 12.51 -6.21
CA ARG A 37 24.05 13.45 -6.35
C ARG A 37 23.60 13.61 -7.82
N GLU A 38 24.54 13.62 -8.75
CA GLU A 38 24.25 13.85 -10.17
C GLU A 38 23.51 12.66 -10.78
N ARG A 39 23.93 11.44 -10.48
CA ARG A 39 23.25 10.20 -10.85
C ARG A 39 21.83 10.15 -10.30
N ALA A 40 21.64 10.50 -9.02
CA ALA A 40 20.32 10.57 -8.39
C ALA A 40 19.38 11.55 -9.11
N ILE A 41 19.89 12.74 -9.45
CA ILE A 41 19.16 13.75 -10.22
C ILE A 41 18.80 13.24 -11.61
N ASN A 42 19.77 12.71 -12.35
CA ASN A 42 19.59 12.24 -13.72
C ASN A 42 18.58 11.10 -13.79
N PHE A 43 18.59 10.23 -12.77
CA PHE A 43 17.57 9.20 -12.62
C PHE A 43 16.16 9.81 -12.52
N LEU A 44 15.94 10.78 -11.63
CA LEU A 44 14.61 11.42 -11.50
C LEU A 44 14.16 12.16 -12.76
N CYS A 45 15.08 12.80 -13.47
CA CYS A 45 14.79 13.46 -14.76
C CYS A 45 14.31 12.45 -15.82
N GLY A 46 14.81 11.22 -15.79
CA GLY A 46 14.41 10.16 -16.73
C GLY A 46 12.99 9.62 -16.52
N TYR A 47 12.41 9.84 -15.34
CA TYR A 47 11.11 9.27 -14.94
C TYR A 47 10.07 10.31 -14.52
N SER A 48 10.40 11.60 -14.54
CA SER A 48 9.48 12.67 -14.17
C SER A 48 9.68 13.92 -15.02
N ASP A 49 8.59 14.63 -15.28
CA ASP A 49 8.58 15.89 -16.02
C ASP A 49 8.73 17.12 -15.09
N PHE A 50 9.25 16.93 -13.87
CA PHE A 50 9.43 18.03 -12.92
C PHE A 50 10.63 18.92 -13.31
N PRO A 51 10.57 20.23 -13.02
CA PRO A 51 11.69 21.13 -13.25
C PRO A 51 12.97 20.65 -12.56
N MET A 52 14.10 20.77 -13.27
CA MET A 52 15.41 20.35 -12.79
C MET A 52 15.77 20.95 -11.42
N SER A 53 15.43 22.23 -11.19
CA SER A 53 15.64 22.89 -9.88
C SER A 53 14.86 22.22 -8.75
N GLN A 54 13.65 21.74 -9.00
CA GLN A 54 12.83 21.03 -8.03
C GLN A 54 13.40 19.64 -7.73
N LEU A 55 13.84 18.92 -8.77
CA LEU A 55 14.45 17.59 -8.61
C LEU A 55 15.77 17.66 -7.84
N ALA A 56 16.60 18.67 -8.13
CA ALA A 56 17.81 18.93 -7.37
C ALA A 56 17.53 19.17 -5.88
N ALA A 57 16.55 20.01 -5.57
CA ALA A 57 16.16 20.29 -4.18
C ALA A 57 15.62 19.05 -3.46
N GLU A 58 14.84 18.21 -4.14
CA GLU A 58 14.37 16.94 -3.58
C GLU A 58 15.53 15.98 -3.31
N VAL A 59 16.51 15.88 -4.21
CA VAL A 59 17.71 15.05 -3.99
C VAL A 59 18.53 15.55 -2.80
N ASP A 60 18.74 16.87 -2.66
CA ASP A 60 19.40 17.46 -1.50
C ASP A 60 18.68 17.12 -0.19
N ARG A 61 17.35 17.09 -0.25
CA ARG A 61 16.52 16.68 0.88
C ARG A 61 16.67 15.18 1.20
N TYR A 62 16.77 14.32 0.20
CA TYR A 62 17.01 12.89 0.41
C TYR A 62 18.39 12.62 1.02
N ILE A 63 19.41 13.35 0.58
CA ILE A 63 20.77 13.27 1.14
C ILE A 63 20.78 13.65 2.63
N SER A 64 20.04 14.70 3.01
CA SER A 64 20.03 15.21 4.39
C SER A 64 19.11 14.44 5.34
N ALA A 65 18.13 13.68 4.84
CA ALA A 65 17.16 12.96 5.64
C ALA A 65 16.96 11.50 5.14
N PRO A 66 17.91 10.59 5.46
CA PRO A 66 17.88 9.21 4.97
C PRO A 66 16.60 8.48 5.39
N GLY A 67 16.00 7.72 4.47
CA GLY A 67 14.82 6.88 4.73
C GLY A 67 13.49 7.64 4.73
N GLN A 68 13.48 8.97 4.84
CA GLN A 68 12.24 9.76 4.86
C GLN A 68 11.46 9.61 3.55
N ALA A 69 12.17 9.62 2.41
CA ALA A 69 11.55 9.51 1.10
C ALA A 69 10.91 8.13 0.87
N CYS A 70 11.50 7.09 1.47
CA CYS A 70 11.02 5.71 1.39
C CYS A 70 9.68 5.50 2.12
N ALA A 71 9.46 6.24 3.21
CA ALA A 71 8.30 6.05 4.09
C ALA A 71 6.95 6.10 3.35
N TYR A 72 6.84 6.94 2.31
CA TYR A 72 5.60 7.08 1.53
C TYR A 72 5.15 5.76 0.90
N LYS A 73 6.03 5.12 0.12
CA LYS A 73 5.66 3.92 -0.63
C LYS A 73 5.76 2.67 0.22
N VAL A 74 6.69 2.60 1.18
CA VAL A 74 6.74 1.51 2.18
C VAL A 74 5.44 1.48 3.01
N GLY A 75 4.99 2.63 3.52
CA GLY A 75 3.74 2.72 4.27
C GLY A 75 2.52 2.32 3.44
N GLU A 76 2.44 2.80 2.19
CA GLU A 76 1.37 2.39 1.27
C GLU A 76 1.35 0.88 1.04
N ILE A 77 2.51 0.27 0.74
CA ILE A 77 2.64 -1.17 0.50
C ILE A 77 2.17 -1.95 1.74
N LYS A 78 2.63 -1.55 2.94
CA LYS A 78 2.27 -2.24 4.18
C LYS A 78 0.77 -2.15 4.48
N ILE A 79 0.14 -1.00 4.28
CA ILE A 79 -1.31 -0.85 4.43
C ILE A 79 -2.07 -1.73 3.44
N ARG A 80 -1.61 -1.80 2.19
CA ARG A 80 -2.22 -2.69 1.19
C ARG A 80 -2.09 -4.17 1.55
N GLN A 81 -0.94 -4.59 2.08
CA GLN A 81 -0.73 -5.94 2.60
C GLN A 81 -1.68 -6.26 3.76
N MET A 82 -1.89 -5.31 4.68
CA MET A 82 -2.85 -5.48 5.78
C MET A 82 -4.28 -5.62 5.28
N ILE A 83 -4.68 -4.83 4.28
CA ILE A 83 -6.00 -4.97 3.63
C ILE A 83 -6.14 -6.36 3.00
N GLU A 84 -5.15 -6.81 2.23
CA GLU A 84 -5.17 -8.11 1.57
C GLU A 84 -5.23 -9.26 2.59
N LYS A 85 -4.44 -9.18 3.66
CA LYS A 85 -4.45 -10.15 4.77
C LYS A 85 -5.83 -10.23 5.43
N ALA A 86 -6.42 -9.09 5.79
CA ALA A 86 -7.74 -9.03 6.41
C ALA A 86 -8.85 -9.52 5.46
N GLN A 87 -8.78 -9.17 4.18
CA GLN A 87 -9.71 -9.66 3.15
C GLN A 87 -9.66 -11.18 3.02
N ASN A 88 -8.45 -11.76 3.00
CA ASN A 88 -8.25 -13.20 2.89
C ASN A 88 -8.71 -13.93 4.15
N ALA A 89 -8.51 -13.35 5.34
CA ALA A 89 -8.91 -13.96 6.61
C ALA A 89 -10.43 -13.90 6.85
N LEU A 90 -11.06 -12.74 6.63
CA LEU A 90 -12.47 -12.51 6.95
C LEU A 90 -13.43 -12.90 5.81
N GLY A 91 -12.95 -12.94 4.56
CA GLY A 91 -13.76 -13.30 3.41
C GLY A 91 -15.05 -12.46 3.32
N PRO A 92 -16.26 -13.07 3.34
CA PRO A 92 -17.53 -12.35 3.32
C PRO A 92 -17.77 -11.41 4.51
N LEU A 93 -17.06 -11.61 5.63
CA LEU A 93 -17.16 -10.77 6.82
C LEU A 93 -16.33 -9.47 6.71
N PHE A 94 -15.49 -9.34 5.67
CA PHE A 94 -14.66 -8.16 5.49
C PHE A 94 -15.48 -6.93 5.08
N ASP A 95 -15.42 -5.85 5.88
CA ASP A 95 -15.86 -4.52 5.48
C ASP A 95 -14.66 -3.55 5.46
N ILE A 96 -14.43 -2.92 4.29
CA ILE A 96 -13.39 -1.91 4.12
C ILE A 96 -13.60 -0.66 4.99
N ARG A 97 -14.85 -0.32 5.32
CA ARG A 97 -15.16 0.80 6.23
C ARG A 97 -14.71 0.49 7.64
N GLU A 98 -14.91 -0.75 8.08
CA GLU A 98 -14.47 -1.18 9.41
C GLU A 98 -12.95 -1.23 9.47
N PHE A 99 -12.28 -1.77 8.43
CA PHE A 99 -10.83 -1.67 8.32
C PHE A 99 -10.33 -0.22 8.46
N HIS A 100 -10.93 0.73 7.74
CA HIS A 100 -10.57 2.15 7.88
C HIS A 100 -10.84 2.70 9.28
N HIS A 101 -11.94 2.31 9.93
CA HIS A 101 -12.23 2.72 11.31
C HIS A 101 -11.14 2.24 12.27
N GLN A 102 -10.74 0.98 12.16
CA GLN A 102 -9.74 0.35 13.02
C GLN A 102 -8.36 1.00 12.89
N ILE A 103 -7.92 1.32 11.66
CA ILE A 103 -6.61 1.96 11.46
C ILE A 103 -6.60 3.46 11.77
N LEU A 104 -7.74 4.16 11.65
CA LEU A 104 -7.80 5.60 11.89
C LEU A 104 -8.02 5.95 13.38
N LYS A 105 -8.72 5.09 14.14
CA LYS A 105 -9.02 5.36 15.56
C LYS A 105 -7.78 5.39 16.46
N VAL A 106 -6.69 4.72 16.05
CA VAL A 106 -5.44 4.62 16.84
C VAL A 106 -4.49 5.81 16.62
N GLY A 107 -4.75 6.66 15.63
CA GLY A 107 -3.91 7.82 15.32
C GLY A 107 -2.55 7.44 14.71
N TYR A 108 -1.51 8.21 15.02
CA TYR A 108 -0.17 8.02 14.47
C TYR A 108 0.62 6.99 15.28
N VAL A 109 0.70 5.77 14.77
CA VAL A 109 1.49 4.68 15.36
C VAL A 109 2.47 4.10 14.33
N PRO A 110 3.56 3.48 14.79
CA PRO A 110 4.43 2.65 13.95
C PRO A 110 3.65 1.55 13.20
N LEU A 111 4.15 1.14 12.02
CA LEU A 111 3.46 0.19 11.12
C LEU A 111 3.31 -1.21 11.72
N ASP A 112 4.23 -1.64 12.56
CA ASP A 112 4.19 -2.88 13.33
C ASP A 112 3.07 -2.86 14.37
N ILE A 113 2.90 -1.75 15.09
CA ILE A 113 1.77 -1.58 16.01
C ILE A 113 0.45 -1.54 15.25
N LEU A 114 0.42 -0.89 14.08
CA LEU A 114 -0.78 -0.86 13.24
C LEU A 114 -1.18 -2.26 12.75
N GLU A 115 -0.21 -3.13 12.48
CA GLU A 115 -0.46 -4.53 12.11
C GLU A 115 -1.08 -5.32 13.26
N VAL A 116 -0.61 -5.14 14.49
CA VAL A 116 -1.23 -5.75 15.69
C VAL A 116 -2.69 -5.32 15.84
N VAL A 117 -2.98 -4.03 15.65
CA VAL A 117 -4.37 -3.50 15.72
C VAL A 117 -5.28 -4.17 14.69
N VAL A 118 -4.79 -4.38 13.47
CA VAL A 118 -5.55 -5.06 12.41
C VAL A 118 -5.74 -6.54 12.75
N ASP A 119 -4.71 -7.20 13.26
CA ASP A 119 -4.76 -8.62 13.61
C ASP A 119 -5.72 -8.89 14.78
N ASP A 120 -5.67 -8.07 15.83
CA ASP A 120 -6.59 -8.13 16.97
C ASP A 120 -8.05 -7.92 16.53
N TRP A 121 -8.28 -6.99 15.61
CA TRP A 121 -9.61 -6.78 15.04
C TRP A 121 -10.07 -8.00 14.24
N VAL A 122 -9.24 -8.54 13.35
CA VAL A 122 -9.57 -9.74 12.56
C VAL A 122 -9.93 -10.91 13.49
N GLU A 123 -9.13 -11.13 14.54
CA GLU A 123 -9.37 -12.17 15.55
C GLU A 123 -10.71 -11.97 16.27
N SER A 124 -11.03 -10.73 16.66
CA SER A 124 -12.30 -10.42 17.32
C SER A 124 -13.54 -10.67 16.45
N VAL A 125 -13.40 -10.56 15.12
CA VAL A 125 -14.49 -10.84 14.17
C VAL A 125 -14.64 -12.34 13.93
N LEU A 126 -13.53 -13.09 13.89
CA LEU A 126 -13.54 -14.55 13.69
C LEU A 126 -14.02 -15.29 14.94
N ASN A 127 -13.61 -14.81 16.11
CA ASN A 127 -13.95 -15.37 17.42
C ASN A 127 -14.71 -14.33 18.23
N PRO A 128 -15.98 -14.04 17.90
CA PRO A 128 -16.78 -13.10 18.65
C PRO A 128 -16.96 -13.67 20.06
N THR A 129 -16.22 -13.12 21.01
CA THR A 129 -16.43 -13.44 22.41
C THR A 129 -17.82 -12.96 22.77
N VAL A 130 -18.72 -13.91 23.05
CA VAL A 130 -19.98 -13.58 23.72
C VAL A 130 -19.57 -12.92 25.04
N PRO A 131 -19.99 -11.68 25.31
CA PRO A 131 -19.79 -11.12 26.64
C PRO A 131 -20.36 -12.13 27.63
N GLU A 132 -19.54 -12.59 28.59
CA GLU A 132 -20.06 -13.26 29.79
C GLU A 132 -21.27 -12.44 30.26
N PRO A 133 -22.44 -13.07 30.47
CA PRO A 133 -23.65 -12.33 30.77
C PRO A 133 -23.38 -11.42 31.96
N MET A 134 -23.32 -10.12 31.69
CA MET A 134 -23.33 -9.08 32.69
C MET A 134 -24.61 -9.34 33.50
N ASP A 135 -24.47 -9.62 34.80
CA ASP A 135 -25.60 -9.93 35.69
C ASP A 135 -26.80 -9.06 35.33
N ALA A 136 -27.90 -9.72 34.96
CA ALA A 136 -29.08 -9.10 34.39
C ALA A 136 -29.50 -7.87 35.21
N ILE A 137 -29.27 -6.68 34.66
CA ILE A 137 -30.03 -5.51 35.08
C ILE A 137 -31.38 -5.66 34.40
N ASP A 138 -32.40 -5.88 35.22
CA ASP A 138 -33.81 -5.89 34.85
C ASP A 138 -34.17 -4.60 34.09
N THR A 139 -34.26 -4.70 32.77
CA THR A 139 -34.73 -3.62 31.90
C THR A 139 -35.96 -4.06 31.12
N ASP A 140 -37.03 -4.38 31.85
CA ASP A 140 -38.38 -4.16 31.35
C ASP A 140 -38.63 -2.65 31.23
N ARG A 141 -38.08 -2.02 30.18
CA ARG A 141 -38.54 -0.73 29.65
C ARG A 141 -37.93 -0.44 28.27
N GLU A 142 -38.83 -0.39 27.29
CA GLU A 142 -38.73 0.31 26.01
C GLU A 142 -38.04 -0.41 24.83
N THR A 143 -38.71 -1.46 24.33
CA THR A 143 -38.81 -1.69 22.88
C THR A 143 -39.59 -0.54 22.24
N SER A 144 -38.99 0.21 21.31
CA SER A 144 -39.63 0.74 20.09
C SER A 144 -38.84 1.91 19.50
N GLN A 145 -37.87 1.64 18.63
CA GLN A 145 -37.65 2.42 17.39
C GLN A 145 -36.46 1.86 16.63
N TYR A 146 -36.47 2.04 15.32
CA TYR A 146 -35.49 1.59 14.33
C TYR A 146 -35.72 0.20 13.76
N ASP A 147 -36.80 0.11 12.99
CA ASP A 147 -36.81 -0.70 11.79
C ASP A 147 -37.06 0.18 10.56
N SER A 148 -36.45 -0.24 9.44
CA SER A 148 -36.60 0.23 8.06
C SER A 148 -35.73 1.42 7.60
N VAL A 149 -34.87 1.18 6.58
CA VAL A 149 -35.15 1.47 5.16
C VAL A 149 -34.04 0.87 4.26
N ARG A 150 -34.48 -0.05 3.37
CA ARG A 150 -34.11 -0.36 1.94
C ARG A 150 -32.96 0.44 1.27
N SER A 151 -32.29 0.03 0.17
CA SER A 151 -32.24 -1.12 -0.76
C SER A 151 -31.51 -0.64 -2.04
N SER A 152 -30.66 -1.50 -2.66
CA SER A 152 -30.30 -1.62 -4.11
C SER A 152 -29.67 -0.42 -4.86
N ALA A 153 -28.82 -0.51 -5.90
CA ALA A 153 -28.75 -1.40 -7.08
C ALA A 153 -27.37 -1.25 -7.85
N PRO A 154 -27.13 -1.65 -9.13
CA PRO A 154 -26.08 -2.64 -9.50
C PRO A 154 -25.07 -2.29 -10.65
N THR A 155 -24.17 -3.26 -10.93
CA THR A 155 -23.50 -3.70 -12.21
C THR A 155 -22.55 -2.78 -13.02
N SER A 156 -21.27 -3.19 -13.16
CA SER A 156 -20.56 -3.77 -14.35
C SER A 156 -20.09 -2.70 -15.38
N ALA A 157 -19.04 -2.80 -16.20
CA ALA A 157 -18.30 -3.93 -16.75
C ALA A 157 -16.88 -3.52 -17.23
N THR A 158 -16.02 -4.55 -17.32
CA THR A 158 -14.88 -4.81 -18.22
C THR A 158 -14.60 -3.82 -19.37
N ALA A 159 -13.36 -3.29 -19.42
CA ALA A 159 -12.38 -3.49 -20.51
C ALA A 159 -11.28 -2.39 -20.50
N THR A 160 -10.02 -2.74 -20.19
CA THR A 160 -8.85 -1.85 -20.42
C THR A 160 -7.66 -2.70 -20.85
N ARG A 161 -7.46 -2.84 -22.18
CA ARG A 161 -6.44 -3.71 -22.80
C ARG A 161 -5.19 -2.95 -23.29
N ALA A 162 -4.76 -1.86 -22.63
CA ALA A 162 -3.65 -1.05 -23.17
C ALA A 162 -2.60 -0.50 -22.16
N VAL A 163 -2.65 -0.83 -20.87
CA VAL A 163 -1.69 -0.30 -19.86
C VAL A 163 -0.53 -1.26 -19.54
N ILE A 164 -0.69 -2.54 -19.86
CA ILE A 164 0.28 -3.62 -19.58
C ILE A 164 1.70 -3.33 -20.11
N PRO A 165 1.92 -2.73 -21.30
CA PRO A 165 3.27 -2.55 -21.83
C PRO A 165 4.16 -1.59 -21.02
N ARG A 166 3.59 -0.58 -20.34
CA ARG A 166 4.37 0.42 -19.58
C ARG A 166 4.69 -0.01 -18.16
N MET A 167 3.84 -0.82 -17.54
CA MET A 167 4.10 -1.44 -16.24
C MET A 167 5.24 -2.46 -16.33
N MET A 168 5.32 -3.20 -17.44
CA MET A 168 6.42 -4.14 -17.69
C MET A 168 7.78 -3.45 -17.81
N ALA A 169 7.85 -2.16 -18.20
CA ALA A 169 9.11 -1.42 -18.27
C ALA A 169 9.68 -1.11 -16.87
N VAL A 170 8.83 -0.81 -15.89
CA VAL A 170 9.25 -0.56 -14.49
C VAL A 170 9.67 -1.88 -13.83
N VAL A 171 8.92 -2.95 -14.06
CA VAL A 171 9.30 -4.30 -13.60
C VAL A 171 10.60 -4.76 -14.27
N SER A 172 10.78 -4.49 -15.56
CA SER A 172 12.02 -4.79 -16.29
C SER A 172 13.21 -3.99 -15.75
N ALA A 173 13.03 -2.72 -15.37
CA ALA A 173 14.08 -1.93 -14.74
C ALA A 173 14.44 -2.46 -13.33
N MET A 174 13.45 -2.84 -12.53
CA MET A 174 13.66 -3.51 -11.23
C MET A 174 14.37 -4.86 -11.38
N LEU A 175 14.02 -5.66 -12.39
CA LEU A 175 14.66 -6.93 -12.69
C LEU A 175 16.08 -6.77 -13.27
N SER A 176 16.32 -5.72 -14.07
CA SER A 176 17.65 -5.42 -14.62
C SER A 176 18.63 -5.00 -13.52
N LEU A 177 18.17 -4.19 -12.56
CA LEU A 177 18.92 -3.86 -11.34
C LEU A 177 19.26 -5.11 -10.52
N CYS A 178 18.32 -6.08 -10.42
CA CYS A 178 18.61 -7.37 -9.77
C CYS A 178 19.62 -8.24 -10.55
N ARG A 179 19.65 -8.15 -11.89
CA ARG A 179 20.50 -8.96 -12.77
C ARG A 179 21.95 -8.49 -12.81
N GLU A 180 22.19 -7.19 -12.75
CA GLU A 180 23.54 -6.61 -12.74
C GLU A 180 24.28 -6.84 -11.41
N GLU A 181 23.56 -7.02 -10.30
CA GLU A 181 24.15 -7.15 -8.95
C GLU A 181 24.13 -8.58 -8.35
N ARG A 182 23.93 -9.63 -9.17
CA ARG A 182 23.91 -11.06 -8.76
C ARG A 182 22.93 -11.40 -7.63
N VAL A 183 21.73 -10.82 -7.62
CA VAL A 183 20.66 -11.21 -6.69
C VAL A 183 19.71 -12.19 -7.39
N THR A 184 19.60 -13.43 -6.88
CA THR A 184 18.77 -14.47 -7.50
C THR A 184 17.32 -14.35 -7.03
N LEU A 185 16.39 -13.99 -7.92
CA LEU A 185 14.94 -14.04 -7.66
C LEU A 185 14.41 -15.45 -7.95
N PHE A 186 13.93 -16.14 -6.92
CA PHE A 186 13.28 -17.43 -7.06
C PHE A 186 11.76 -17.24 -7.26
N LEU A 187 11.27 -17.50 -8.47
CA LEU A 187 9.83 -17.52 -8.76
C LEU A 187 9.28 -18.92 -8.45
N SER A 188 8.55 -19.06 -7.35
CA SER A 188 7.75 -20.26 -7.05
C SER A 188 6.44 -20.25 -7.85
N PRO A 189 6.05 -21.35 -8.53
CA PRO A 189 4.82 -21.41 -9.30
C PRO A 189 3.55 -21.73 -8.49
N PHE A 190 3.58 -21.77 -7.15
CA PHE A 190 2.47 -22.34 -6.35
C PHE A 190 1.59 -21.37 -5.55
N THR A 191 1.83 -20.06 -5.60
CA THR A 191 0.92 -19.05 -5.01
C THR A 191 1.05 -17.78 -5.84
N GLY A 192 -0.06 -17.30 -6.41
CA GLY A 192 -0.11 -16.15 -7.33
C GLY A 192 0.17 -14.79 -6.69
N GLY A 193 1.19 -14.68 -5.85
CA GLY A 193 1.65 -13.46 -5.17
C GLY A 193 3.17 -13.36 -5.21
N LEU A 194 3.67 -12.17 -5.51
CA LEU A 194 5.10 -11.86 -5.61
C LEU A 194 5.71 -11.82 -4.19
N ILE A 195 6.28 -12.93 -3.72
CA ILE A 195 6.99 -12.99 -2.43
C ILE A 195 8.46 -12.64 -2.66
N LEU A 196 8.93 -11.53 -2.10
CA LEU A 196 10.34 -11.20 -1.99
C LEU A 196 10.94 -11.92 -0.78
N LEU A 197 11.81 -12.91 -1.01
CA LEU A 197 12.71 -13.45 0.02
C LEU A 197 14.14 -13.05 -0.31
N PHE A 198 14.74 -12.25 0.58
CA PHE A 198 16.16 -11.90 0.54
C PHE A 198 16.96 -13.00 1.21
N LEU A 199 17.67 -13.82 0.44
CA LEU A 199 18.75 -14.67 0.94
C LEU A 199 20.05 -14.19 0.29
N CYS A 200 20.87 -13.51 1.09
CA CYS A 200 22.23 -13.12 0.77
C CYS A 200 23.12 -14.37 0.89
N TRP A 201 23.76 -14.82 -0.19
CA TRP A 201 24.81 -15.83 -0.12
C TRP A 201 26.16 -15.09 -0.08
N LEU A 202 27.01 -15.45 0.89
CA LEU A 202 28.42 -15.09 0.98
C LEU A 202 29.20 -15.58 -0.26
#